data_AF-A0A351JZB1-F1
#
_entry.id   AF-A0A351JZB1-F1
#
_cell.length_a   1.000
_cell.length_b   1.000
_cell.length_c   1.000
_cell.angle_alpha   90.00
_cell.angle_beta   90.00
_cell.angle_gamma   90.00
#
_symmetry.space_group_name_H-M   'P 1'
#
loop_
_entity.id
_entity.type
_entity.pdbx_description
1 polymer ?
#
loop_
_entity_poly.entity_id
_entity_poly.type
_entity_poly.pdbx_seq_one_letter_code
_entity_poly.pdbx_strand_id
1 'polypeptide(L)'
;MLLMSVCLQEWLPSDHLAYFISDVVDHLDLSTIMRHYEDEERGYPPYHPRMMVKVLLYAYCIGVPSSRKIEKSFMRMLPFESEG
;
A
#
# COMPACT_ATOMS: atom_id res chain seq x y z
N MET A 1 -8.05 1.80 -10.22
CA MET A 1 -8.48 0.90 -9.11
C MET A 1 -8.08 1.57 -7.79
N LEU A 2 -9.04 2.24 -7.15
CA LEU A 2 -8.91 3.07 -5.93
C LEU A 2 -9.03 2.25 -4.63
N LEU A 3 -8.75 0.94 -4.69
CA LEU A 3 -9.19 0.00 -3.65
C LEU A 3 -8.56 0.27 -2.27
N MET A 4 -7.39 0.89 -2.22
CA MET A 4 -6.70 1.14 -0.95
C MET A 4 -7.01 2.49 -0.33
N SER A 5 -7.46 3.48 -1.11
CA SER A 5 -7.87 4.77 -0.54
C SER A 5 -9.12 4.58 0.32
N VAL A 6 -10.05 3.72 -0.14
CA VAL A 6 -11.30 3.41 0.57
C VAL A 6 -11.04 2.62 1.85
N CYS A 7 -10.20 1.56 1.81
CA CYS A 7 -9.97 0.73 3.00
C CYS A 7 -9.18 1.41 4.13
N LEU A 8 -8.34 2.41 3.85
CA LEU A 8 -7.60 3.12 4.90
C LEU A 8 -8.46 4.18 5.58
N GLN A 9 -9.23 4.96 4.81
CA GLN A 9 -9.99 6.10 5.33
C GLN A 9 -11.20 5.70 6.19
N GLU A 10 -11.79 4.53 5.93
CA GLU A 10 -12.96 4.03 6.67
C GLU A 10 -12.59 3.33 7.99
N TRP A 11 -11.34 2.87 8.16
CA TRP A 11 -11.00 1.91 9.22
C TRP A 11 -9.85 2.34 10.14
N LEU A 12 -9.11 3.41 9.82
CA LEU A 12 -7.99 3.88 10.64
C LEU A 12 -8.32 5.17 11.41
N PRO A 13 -7.88 5.28 12.68
CA PRO A 13 -7.98 6.52 13.44
C PRO A 13 -7.25 7.66 12.71
N SER A 14 -7.78 8.87 12.81
CA SER A 14 -7.36 10.04 12.02
C SER A 14 -5.87 10.40 12.13
N ASP A 15 -5.20 9.97 13.20
CA ASP A 15 -3.77 10.20 13.47
C ASP A 15 -2.87 9.02 13.05
N HIS A 16 -3.36 8.13 12.19
CA HIS A 16 -2.59 6.94 11.81
C HIS A 16 -1.47 7.26 10.80
N LEU A 17 -0.28 6.71 11.05
CA LEU A 17 0.93 6.86 10.22
C LEU A 17 0.70 6.60 8.72
N ALA A 18 -0.23 5.71 8.38
CA ALA A 18 -0.56 5.38 7.00
C ALA A 18 -1.05 6.59 6.18
N TYR A 19 -1.72 7.57 6.80
CA TYR A 19 -2.13 8.80 6.14
C TYR A 19 -0.92 9.66 5.77
N PHE A 20 0.01 9.82 6.71
CA PHE A 20 1.27 10.52 6.46
C PHE A 20 2.08 9.87 5.33
N ILE A 21 2.22 8.54 5.36
CA ILE A 21 2.92 7.81 4.28
C ILE A 21 2.18 7.95 2.95
N SER A 22 0.85 7.93 2.94
CA SER A 22 0.07 8.13 1.72
C SER A 22 0.35 9.50 1.10
N ASP A 23 0.28 10.55 1.91
CA ASP A 23 0.54 11.93 1.49
C ASP A 23 1.95 12.09 0.93
N VAL A 24 2.95 11.57 1.66
CA VAL A 24 4.35 11.57 1.21
C VAL A 24 4.49 10.88 -0.15
N VAL A 25 3.89 9.70 -0.32
CA VAL A 25 3.98 8.95 -1.59
C VAL A 25 3.24 9.64 -2.73
N ASP A 26 2.14 10.35 -2.45
CA ASP A 26 1.40 11.11 -3.46
C ASP A 26 2.21 12.33 -3.96
N HIS A 27 3.17 12.81 -3.15
CA HIS A 27 4.14 13.84 -3.52
C HIS A 27 5.44 13.30 -4.16
N LEU A 28 5.68 11.98 -4.17
CA LEU A 28 6.86 11.39 -4.81
C LEU A 28 6.68 11.28 -6.33
N ASP A 29 7.74 11.64 -7.07
CA ASP A 29 7.81 11.34 -8.49
C ASP A 29 8.09 9.85 -8.70
N LEU A 30 7.05 9.09 -9.06
CA LEU A 30 7.13 7.67 -9.38
C LEU A 30 7.12 7.39 -10.88
N SER A 31 7.26 8.42 -11.73
CA SER A 31 7.14 8.31 -13.19
C SER A 31 8.06 7.23 -13.78
N THR A 32 9.30 7.13 -13.30
CA THR A 32 10.27 6.11 -13.73
C THR A 32 9.80 4.69 -13.42
N ILE A 33 9.19 4.46 -12.26
CA ILE A 33 8.69 3.14 -11.84
C ILE A 33 7.42 2.81 -12.64
N MET A 34 6.53 3.79 -12.80
CA MET A 34 5.29 3.64 -13.56
C MET A 34 5.57 3.29 -15.02
N ARG A 35 6.49 4.01 -15.67
CA ARG A 35 6.87 3.77 -17.07
C ARG A 35 7.38 2.34 -17.30
N HIS A 36 8.22 1.84 -16.40
CA HIS A 36 8.71 0.46 -16.49
C HIS A 36 7.58 -0.57 -16.36
N TYR A 37 6.57 -0.29 -15.52
CA TYR A 37 5.39 -1.15 -15.34
C TYR A 37 4.37 -1.04 -16.49
N GLU A 38 4.32 0.09 -17.18
CA GLU A 38 3.46 0.31 -18.36
C GLU A 38 4.05 -0.34 -19.62
N ASP A 39 5.38 -0.34 -19.76
CA ASP A 39 6.09 -0.95 -20.88
C ASP A 39 6.12 -2.50 -20.77
N GLU A 40 5.84 -3.07 -19.60
CA GLU A 40 5.71 -4.52 -19.40
C GLU A 40 4.26 -4.99 -19.66
N GLU A 41 3.93 -5.33 -20.92
CA GLU A 41 2.63 -5.89 -21.34
C GLU A 41 2.37 -7.34 -20.85
N ARG A 42 2.64 -7.65 -19.57
CA ARG A 42 2.53 -9.02 -19.05
C ARG A 42 1.34 -9.20 -18.10
N GLY A 43 0.18 -9.48 -18.70
CA GLY A 43 -1.01 -9.97 -17.98
C GLY A 43 -1.74 -8.92 -17.14
N TYR A 44 -2.80 -9.36 -16.45
CA TYR A 44 -3.65 -8.52 -15.59
C TYR A 44 -2.75 -7.66 -14.68
N PRO A 45 -2.84 -6.32 -14.72
CA PRO A 45 -1.84 -5.48 -14.05
C PRO A 45 -1.85 -5.83 -12.57
N PRO A 46 -0.78 -6.48 -12.05
CA PRO A 46 -0.68 -6.68 -10.62
C PRO A 46 -0.64 -5.29 -9.96
N TYR A 47 -1.07 -5.23 -8.70
CA TYR A 47 -1.23 -4.03 -7.88
C TYR A 47 -0.51 -2.76 -8.36
N HIS A 48 -1.22 -1.63 -8.47
CA HIS A 48 -0.67 -0.36 -8.96
C HIS A 48 0.67 0.00 -8.25
N PRO A 49 1.75 0.36 -8.96
CA PRO A 49 3.08 0.56 -8.35
C PRO A 49 3.08 1.57 -7.19
N ARG A 50 2.34 2.68 -7.35
CA ARG A 50 2.12 3.65 -6.25
C ARG A 50 1.58 3.00 -4.98
N MET A 51 0.69 2.03 -5.11
CA MET A 51 0.17 1.30 -3.95
C MET A 51 1.22 0.41 -3.31
N MET A 52 2.02 -0.29 -4.12
CA MET A 52 3.11 -1.11 -3.60
C MET A 52 4.12 -0.26 -2.84
N VAL A 53 4.43 0.95 -3.31
CA VAL A 53 5.32 1.89 -2.61
C VAL A 53 4.76 2.30 -1.25
N LYS A 54 3.45 2.61 -1.15
CA LYS A 54 2.79 2.93 0.14
C LYS A 54 2.92 1.77 1.13
N VAL A 55 2.67 0.54 0.69
CA VAL A 55 2.78 -0.67 1.53
C VAL A 55 4.22 -0.91 1.99
N LEU A 56 5.19 -0.78 1.08
CA LEU A 56 6.61 -0.97 1.39
C LEU A 56 7.11 0.04 2.42
N LEU A 57 6.80 1.32 2.22
CA LEU A 57 7.22 2.38 3.15
C LEU A 57 6.56 2.23 4.51
N TYR A 58 5.25 1.96 4.54
CA TYR A 58 4.55 1.71 5.79
C TYR A 58 5.16 0.53 6.56
N ALA A 59 5.39 -0.59 5.88
CA ALA A 59 6.01 -1.77 6.47
C ALA A 59 7.43 -1.49 7.01
N TYR A 60 8.22 -0.67 6.30
CA TYR A 60 9.54 -0.27 6.76
C TYR A 60 9.46 0.61 8.01
N CYS A 61 8.53 1.56 8.05
CA CYS A 61 8.35 2.43 9.22
C CYS A 61 7.94 1.66 10.50
N ILE A 62 7.25 0.53 10.36
CA ILE A 62 6.85 -0.32 11.51
C ILE A 62 7.83 -1.50 11.76
N GLY A 63 8.96 -1.56 11.05
CA GLY A 63 10.01 -2.57 11.27
C GLY A 63 9.76 -3.95 10.65
N VAL A 64 8.94 -4.04 9.60
CA VAL A 64 8.64 -5.30 8.88
C VAL A 64 9.19 -5.26 7.45
N PRO A 65 10.50 -5.48 7.22
CA PRO A 65 11.11 -5.31 5.89
C PRO A 65 10.96 -6.52 4.96
N SER A 66 10.57 -7.69 5.49
CA SER A 66 10.48 -8.91 4.69
C SER A 66 9.18 -8.95 3.90
N SER A 67 9.25 -9.02 2.57
CA SER A 67 8.07 -9.15 1.69
C SER A 67 7.12 -10.28 2.13
N ARG A 68 7.66 -11.45 2.51
CA ARG A 68 6.88 -12.56 3.07
C ARG A 68 6.20 -12.24 4.39
N LYS A 69 6.84 -11.43 5.25
CA LYS A 69 6.21 -10.97 6.50
C LYS A 69 5.14 -9.92 6.21
N ILE A 70 5.39 -9.00 5.27
CA ILE A 70 4.42 -7.99 4.82
C ILE A 70 3.15 -8.68 4.31
N GLU A 71 3.30 -9.65 3.41
CA GLU A 71 2.19 -10.44 2.85
C GLU A 71 1.38 -11.15 3.96
N LYS A 72 2.05 -11.83 4.90
CA LYS A 72 1.39 -12.50 6.03
C LYS A 72 0.73 -11.53 7.01
N SER A 73 1.28 -10.33 7.17
CA SER A 73 0.78 -9.31 8.08
C SER A 73 -0.30 -8.43 7.46
N PHE A 74 -0.46 -8.44 6.14
CA PHE A 74 -1.46 -7.64 5.43
C PHE A 74 -2.88 -7.89 5.96
N MET A 75 -3.24 -9.16 6.20
CA MET A 75 -4.53 -9.52 6.83
C MET A 75 -4.67 -9.07 8.29
N ARG A 76 -3.57 -8.80 8.98
CA ARG A 76 -3.56 -8.34 10.38
C ARG A 76 -3.51 -6.81 10.48
N MET A 77 -3.06 -6.14 9.41
CA MET A 77 -3.04 -4.67 9.29
C MET A 77 -4.39 -4.12 8.84
N LEU A 78 -5.15 -4.90 8.07
CA LEU A 78 -6.57 -4.66 7.90
C LEU A 78 -7.26 -5.12 9.19
N PRO A 79 -8.02 -4.25 9.89
CA PRO A 79 -8.91 -4.72 10.94
C PRO A 79 -9.98 -5.57 10.26
N PHE A 80 -9.79 -6.89 10.23
CA PHE A 80 -10.90 -7.81 10.01
C PHE A 80 -11.76 -7.74 11.27
N GLU A 81 -12.86 -7.00 11.20
CA GLU A 81 -13.99 -7.28 12.07
C GLU A 81 -14.50 -8.68 11.72
N SER A 82 -14.16 -9.62 12.59
CA SER A 82 -15.06 -10.71 12.90
C SER A 82 -16.30 -10.11 13.56
N GLU A 83 -17.28 -9.69 12.76
CA GLU A 83 -18.67 -9.71 13.18
C GLU A 83 -19.31 -11.00 12.63
N GLY A 84 -20.11 -11.62 13.49
CA GLY A 84 -20.77 -12.92 13.27
C GLY A 84 -22.08 -12.81 12.51
#